data_AF-A0AAU7DNH1-F1
#
_entry.id   AF-A0AAU7DNH1-F1
#
_cell.length_a   1.000
_cell.length_b   1.000
_cell.length_c   1.000
_cell.angle_alpha   90.00
_cell.angle_beta   90.00
_cell.angle_gamma   90.00
#
_symmetry.space_group_name_H-M   'P 1'
#
loop_
_entity.id
_entity.type
_entity.pdbx_description
1 polymer ?
#
loop_
_entity_poly.entity_id
_entity_poly.type
_entity_poly.pdbx_seq_one_letter_code
_entity_poly.pdbx_strand_id
1 'polypeptide(L)'
;MTLLKIVLVVVAILGAVRIMHFFRARTMRRFASKWGLSYSGPAAPPQWWFNTSRPKIPPPLPGWVSHLGISQAWNIIEGKNNGASVFVFDGVSEGFRSHPSTYIACHTEQNPFGMDTSVELVTQIHGWTILHGVRFLFFHWFMGIGRIDRHLSNLQAE
;
A
#
# COMPACT_ATOMS: atom_id res chain seq x y z
N MET A 1 19.16 -25.50 20.22
CA MET A 1 18.09 -25.70 19.22
C MET A 1 18.70 -26.42 18.02
N THR A 2 18.17 -27.57 17.57
CA THR A 2 18.78 -28.33 16.45
C THR A 2 18.54 -27.64 15.11
N LEU A 3 19.40 -27.87 14.12
CA LEU A 3 19.29 -27.29 12.76
C LEU A 3 17.90 -27.53 12.15
N LEU A 4 17.36 -28.74 12.31
CA LEU A 4 16.00 -29.10 11.87
C LEU A 4 14.92 -28.19 12.49
N LYS A 5 15.03 -27.85 13.78
CA LYS A 5 14.08 -26.96 14.46
C LYS A 5 14.17 -25.53 13.90
N ILE A 6 15.38 -25.05 13.60
CA ILE A 6 15.57 -23.73 12.97
C ILE A 6 14.91 -23.69 11.60
N VAL A 7 15.14 -24.71 10.76
CA VAL A 7 14.54 -24.80 9.42
C VAL A 7 13.01 -24.83 9.50
N LEU A 8 12.44 -25.63 10.40
CA LEU A 8 10.99 -25.71 10.59
C LEU A 8 10.39 -24.36 11.03
N VAL A 9 11.03 -23.65 11.95
CA VAL A 9 10.60 -22.32 12.39
C VAL A 9 10.64 -21.33 11.22
N VAL A 10 11.72 -21.32 10.44
CA VAL A 10 11.83 -20.44 9.26
C VAL A 10 10.73 -20.75 8.25
N VAL A 11 10.49 -22.02 7.91
CA VAL A 11 9.42 -22.42 6.99
C VAL A 11 8.04 -22.01 7.51
N ALA A 12 7.78 -22.19 8.81
CA ALA A 12 6.52 -21.78 9.42
C ALA A 12 6.30 -20.26 9.35
N ILE A 13 7.32 -19.46 9.65
CA ILE A 13 7.27 -17.99 9.53
C ILE A 13 6.99 -17.58 8.08
N LEU A 14 7.72 -18.15 7.12
CA LEU A 14 7.50 -17.86 5.70
C LEU A 14 6.09 -18.24 5.24
N GLY A 15 5.58 -19.39 5.70
CA GLY A 15 4.21 -19.82 5.44
C GLY A 15 3.17 -18.83 5.99
N ALA A 16 3.34 -18.38 7.23
CA ALA A 16 2.46 -17.41 7.86
C ALA A 16 2.46 -16.06 7.11
N VAL A 17 3.63 -15.55 6.72
CA VAL A 17 3.77 -14.32 5.92
C VAL A 17 3.02 -14.45 4.60
N ARG A 18 3.19 -15.59 3.90
CA ARG A 18 2.51 -15.85 2.63
C ARG A 18 0.99 -15.85 2.77
N ILE A 19 0.47 -16.48 3.82
CA ILE A 19 -0.97 -16.53 4.12
C ILE A 19 -1.52 -15.12 4.38
N MET A 20 -0.85 -14.32 5.22
CA MET A 20 -1.27 -12.94 5.51
C MET A 20 -1.36 -12.09 4.25
N HIS A 21 -0.38 -12.18 3.36
CA HIS A 21 -0.38 -11.42 2.10
C HIS A 21 -1.47 -11.87 1.12
N PHE A 22 -1.76 -13.17 1.04
CA PHE A 22 -2.89 -13.67 0.25
C PHE A 22 -4.22 -13.07 0.75
N PHE A 23 -4.43 -13.06 2.07
CA PHE A 23 -5.60 -12.42 2.64
C PHE A 23 -5.64 -10.91 2.39
N ARG A 24 -4.51 -10.22 2.46
CA ARG A 24 -4.41 -8.79 2.14
C ARG A 24 -4.83 -8.52 0.68
N ALA A 25 -4.24 -9.21 -0.29
CA ALA A 25 -4.56 -9.06 -1.70
C ALA A 25 -6.05 -9.35 -1.99
N ARG A 26 -6.59 -10.43 -1.39
CA ARG A 26 -8.03 -10.75 -1.48
C ARG A 26 -8.91 -9.63 -0.95
N THR A 27 -8.52 -9.02 0.18
CA THR A 27 -9.32 -7.95 0.78
C THR A 27 -9.22 -6.65 -0.03
N MET A 28 -8.04 -6.33 -0.57
CA MET A 28 -7.84 -5.20 -1.49
C MET A 28 -8.67 -5.34 -2.78
N ARG A 29 -8.72 -6.54 -3.36
CA ARG A 29 -9.56 -6.80 -4.53
C ARG A 29 -11.06 -6.64 -4.23
N ARG A 30 -11.52 -7.16 -3.08
CA ARG A 30 -12.91 -6.97 -2.64
C ARG A 30 -13.22 -5.49 -2.41
N PHE A 31 -12.28 -4.76 -1.82
CA PHE A 31 -12.38 -3.32 -1.63
C PHE A 31 -12.52 -2.59 -2.98
N ALA A 32 -11.63 -2.85 -3.95
CA ALA A 32 -11.73 -2.25 -5.28
C ALA A 32 -13.10 -2.50 -5.93
N SER A 33 -13.58 -3.75 -5.86
CA SER A 33 -14.89 -4.12 -6.37
C SER A 33 -16.05 -3.40 -5.67
N LYS A 34 -15.97 -3.18 -4.34
CA LYS A 34 -16.99 -2.44 -3.57
C LYS A 34 -17.10 -1.00 -4.06
N TRP A 35 -15.97 -0.39 -4.40
CA TRP A 35 -15.86 1.02 -4.80
C TRP A 35 -15.96 1.24 -6.31
N GLY A 36 -16.16 0.19 -7.11
CA GLY A 36 -16.15 0.29 -8.57
C GLY A 36 -14.79 0.70 -9.16
N LEU A 37 -13.70 0.46 -8.44
CA LEU A 37 -12.33 0.79 -8.83
C LEU A 37 -11.64 -0.41 -9.50
N SER A 38 -10.65 -0.13 -10.35
CA SER A 38 -9.82 -1.15 -10.98
C SER A 38 -8.79 -1.68 -9.99
N TYR A 39 -8.54 -2.99 -9.99
CA TYR A 39 -7.49 -3.62 -9.18
C TYR A 39 -6.43 -4.25 -10.08
N SER A 40 -5.18 -3.86 -9.86
CA SER A 40 -3.99 -4.34 -10.55
C SER A 40 -2.98 -4.86 -9.53
N GLY A 41 -2.74 -6.16 -9.53
CA GLY A 41 -1.78 -6.75 -8.61
C GLY A 41 -1.86 -8.27 -8.51
N PRO A 42 -0.80 -8.90 -7.99
CA PRO A 42 -0.75 -10.34 -7.92
C PRO A 42 -1.77 -10.88 -6.91
N ALA A 43 -2.30 -12.08 -7.16
CA ALA A 43 -3.23 -12.74 -6.23
C ALA A 43 -2.54 -13.34 -4.99
N ALA A 44 -1.22 -13.51 -5.05
CA ALA A 44 -0.37 -14.05 -4.00
C ALA A 44 0.95 -13.25 -3.97
N PRO A 45 1.67 -13.19 -2.84
CA PRO A 45 2.97 -12.54 -2.81
C PRO A 45 3.89 -13.22 -3.83
N PRO A 46 4.44 -12.48 -4.80
CA PRO A 46 5.37 -13.08 -5.76
C PRO A 46 6.71 -13.39 -5.09
N GLN A 47 7.52 -14.25 -5.72
CA GLN A 47 8.84 -14.69 -5.23
C GLN A 47 9.86 -13.55 -5.00
N TRP A 48 9.55 -12.30 -5.38
CA TRP A 48 10.47 -11.16 -5.32
C TRP A 48 10.88 -10.73 -3.91
N TRP A 49 10.23 -11.21 -2.84
CA TRP A 49 10.78 -10.97 -1.49
C TRP A 49 12.17 -11.62 -1.31
N PHE A 50 12.44 -12.71 -2.03
CA PHE A 50 13.76 -13.37 -2.05
C PHE A 50 14.65 -12.89 -3.20
N ASN A 51 14.09 -12.08 -4.11
CA ASN A 51 14.81 -11.54 -5.24
C ASN A 51 14.54 -10.04 -5.33
N THR A 52 15.40 -9.26 -4.68
CA THR A 52 15.41 -7.78 -4.69
C THR A 52 15.53 -7.19 -6.10
N SER A 53 15.70 -8.02 -7.14
CA SER A 53 15.99 -7.57 -8.49
C SER A 53 14.78 -7.13 -9.32
N ARG A 54 13.49 -7.34 -8.89
CA ARG A 54 12.24 -6.76 -9.50
C ARG A 54 10.94 -7.39 -8.92
N PRO A 55 9.76 -6.72 -8.96
CA PRO A 55 9.34 -5.75 -9.97
C PRO A 55 9.52 -4.30 -9.52
N LYS A 56 10.38 -3.59 -10.26
CA LYS A 56 10.25 -2.16 -10.49
C LYS A 56 8.78 -1.91 -10.82
N ILE A 57 8.17 -0.96 -10.10
CA ILE A 57 6.87 -0.35 -10.37
C ILE A 57 6.40 -0.74 -11.78
N PRO A 58 5.46 -1.70 -11.93
CA PRO A 58 4.97 -2.01 -13.26
C PRO A 58 4.34 -0.72 -13.80
N PRO A 59 4.72 -0.25 -15.01
CA PRO A 59 3.90 0.76 -15.69
C PRO A 59 2.46 0.21 -15.71
N PRO A 60 1.46 0.97 -15.24
CA PRO A 60 1.34 2.42 -15.40
C PRO A 60 1.11 3.19 -14.08
N LEU A 61 2.00 3.07 -13.08
CA LEU A 61 1.93 4.05 -11.99
C LEU A 61 2.41 5.42 -12.51
N PRO A 62 1.70 6.53 -12.23
CA PRO A 62 2.02 7.80 -12.84
C PRO A 62 3.39 8.31 -12.39
N GLY A 63 4.06 9.12 -13.22
CA GLY A 63 5.44 9.56 -13.00
C GLY A 63 5.72 10.23 -11.65
N TRP A 64 4.71 10.76 -10.96
CA TRP A 64 4.88 11.32 -9.60
C TRP A 64 5.26 10.26 -8.55
N VAL A 65 4.95 8.98 -8.75
CA VAL A 65 5.24 7.91 -7.78
C VAL A 65 6.74 7.71 -7.59
N SER A 66 7.56 7.96 -8.61
CA SER A 66 9.03 7.90 -8.50
C SER A 66 9.58 8.99 -7.57
N HIS A 67 8.90 10.14 -7.48
CA HIS A 67 9.31 11.23 -6.59
C HIS A 67 9.01 10.95 -5.11
N LEU A 68 8.17 9.96 -4.80
CA LEU A 68 7.99 9.47 -3.44
C LEU A 68 9.12 8.56 -2.97
N GLY A 69 10.09 8.25 -3.84
CA GLY A 69 11.12 7.26 -3.56
C GLY A 69 10.52 5.87 -3.32
N ILE A 70 9.38 5.53 -3.94
CA ILE A 70 8.80 4.19 -3.81
C ILE A 70 9.52 3.24 -4.75
N SER A 71 10.22 2.27 -4.17
CA SER A 71 11.00 1.28 -4.91
C SER A 71 10.13 0.17 -5.50
N GLN A 72 9.02 -0.16 -4.82
CA GLN A 72 8.13 -1.27 -5.15
C GLN A 72 6.69 -0.94 -4.78
N ALA A 73 5.73 -1.38 -5.60
CA ALA A 73 4.30 -1.22 -5.38
C ALA A 73 3.52 -2.48 -5.83
N TRP A 74 2.47 -2.82 -5.10
CA TRP A 74 1.56 -3.94 -5.36
C TRP A 74 0.17 -3.64 -4.77
N ASN A 75 -0.79 -4.54 -5.00
CA ASN A 75 -2.20 -4.33 -4.62
C ASN A 75 -2.72 -2.95 -5.07
N ILE A 76 -2.40 -2.57 -6.30
CA ILE A 76 -2.73 -1.26 -6.85
C ILE A 76 -4.23 -1.22 -7.13
N ILE A 77 -4.88 -0.16 -6.69
CA ILE A 77 -6.28 0.13 -6.91
C ILE A 77 -6.33 1.52 -7.51
N GLU A 78 -6.96 1.68 -8.65
CA GLU A 78 -7.01 2.94 -9.37
C GLU A 78 -8.39 3.19 -9.95
N GLY A 79 -8.75 4.46 -10.06
CA GLY A 79 -9.99 4.88 -10.70
C GLY A 79 -10.34 6.31 -10.34
N LYS A 80 -11.62 6.64 -10.52
CA LYS A 80 -12.17 7.93 -10.13
C LYS A 80 -13.18 7.75 -9.01
N ASN A 81 -13.11 8.62 -8.00
CA ASN A 81 -14.11 8.75 -6.95
C ASN A 81 -14.54 10.23 -6.94
N ASN A 82 -15.83 10.49 -7.13
CA ASN A 82 -16.39 11.86 -7.26
C ASN A 82 -15.62 12.77 -8.23
N GLY A 83 -15.18 12.24 -9.36
CA GLY A 83 -14.45 13.00 -10.38
C GLY A 83 -12.94 13.18 -10.10
N ALA A 84 -12.48 12.96 -8.86
CA ALA A 84 -11.08 12.95 -8.50
C ALA A 84 -10.41 11.60 -8.82
N SER A 85 -9.20 11.64 -9.38
CA SER A 85 -8.40 10.44 -9.59
C SER A 85 -7.84 9.94 -8.26
N VAL A 86 -8.09 8.67 -7.93
CA VAL A 86 -7.66 8.03 -6.68
C VAL A 86 -6.80 6.81 -7.00
N PHE A 87 -5.69 6.69 -6.27
CA PHE A 87 -4.81 5.52 -6.26
C PHE A 87 -4.67 5.01 -4.82
N VAL A 88 -4.87 3.72 -4.61
CA VAL A 88 -4.54 3.05 -3.35
C VAL A 88 -3.59 1.90 -3.65
N PHE A 89 -2.45 1.82 -2.98
CA PHE A 89 -1.52 0.72 -3.21
C PHE A 89 -0.70 0.41 -1.96
N ASP A 90 -0.21 -0.82 -1.88
CA ASP A 90 0.79 -1.21 -0.91
C ASP A 90 2.18 -1.02 -1.56
N GLY A 91 3.17 -0.50 -0.83
CA GLY A 91 4.48 -0.20 -1.39
C GLY A 91 5.59 -0.10 -0.36
N VAL A 92 6.83 -0.01 -0.84
CA VAL A 92 8.04 0.15 0.00
C VAL A 92 8.85 1.36 -0.50
N SER A 93 9.13 2.30 0.40
CA SER A 93 10.04 3.42 0.14
C SER A 93 11.51 2.99 0.15
N GLU A 94 12.32 3.62 -0.69
CA GLU A 94 13.76 3.49 -0.79
C GLU A 94 14.42 4.26 0.38
N GLY A 95 15.20 3.59 1.24
CA GLY A 95 15.86 4.22 2.40
C GLY A 95 16.22 3.27 3.54
N PHE A 96 16.90 3.79 4.58
CA PHE A 96 17.51 3.02 5.68
C PHE A 96 16.51 2.33 6.64
N ARG A 97 15.20 2.47 6.40
CA ARG A 97 14.09 1.82 7.14
C ARG A 97 12.90 1.55 6.21
N SER A 98 13.16 0.82 5.13
CA SER A 98 12.17 0.49 4.10
C SER A 98 11.13 -0.50 4.63
N HIS A 99 10.01 0.03 5.13
CA HIS A 99 8.91 -0.77 5.64
C HIS A 99 7.72 -0.76 4.66
N PRO A 100 7.05 -1.91 4.46
CA PRO A 100 5.86 -1.96 3.64
C PRO A 100 4.75 -1.09 4.27
N SER A 101 4.19 -0.21 3.46
CA SER A 101 3.14 0.74 3.86
C SER A 101 2.02 0.74 2.84
N THR A 102 0.84 1.21 3.24
CA THR A 102 -0.25 1.52 2.30
C THR A 102 -0.26 3.02 2.03
N TYR A 103 -0.44 3.36 0.76
CA TYR A 103 -0.50 4.71 0.23
C TYR A 103 -1.89 4.95 -0.37
N ILE A 104 -2.47 6.12 -0.09
CA ILE A 104 -3.69 6.63 -0.72
C ILE A 104 -3.32 7.96 -1.36
N ALA A 105 -3.39 8.06 -2.69
CA ALA A 105 -3.07 9.26 -3.43
C ALA A 105 -4.30 9.76 -4.16
N CYS A 106 -4.58 11.05 -4.02
CA CYS A 106 -5.70 11.71 -4.66
C CYS A 106 -5.18 12.91 -5.45
N HIS A 107 -5.67 13.10 -6.67
CA HIS A 107 -5.34 14.26 -7.47
C HIS A 107 -6.22 15.44 -7.04
N THR A 108 -5.74 16.21 -6.07
CA THR A 108 -6.39 17.38 -5.51
C THR A 108 -5.33 18.32 -4.93
N GLU A 109 -5.54 19.62 -5.16
CA GLU A 109 -4.70 20.69 -4.60
C GLU A 109 -4.98 20.93 -3.11
N GLN A 110 -6.21 20.67 -2.67
CA GLN A 110 -6.61 20.79 -1.27
C GLN A 110 -6.44 19.44 -0.57
N ASN A 111 -5.95 19.45 0.67
CA ASN A 111 -5.74 18.24 1.43
C ASN A 111 -7.09 17.65 1.90
N PRO A 112 -7.54 16.51 1.36
CA PRO A 112 -8.84 15.96 1.68
C PRO A 112 -8.81 14.98 2.87
N PHE A 113 -7.62 14.74 3.45
CA PHE A 113 -7.41 13.81 4.55
C PHE A 113 -7.42 14.48 5.93
N GLY A 114 -7.58 15.81 5.98
CA GLY A 114 -7.55 16.60 7.21
C GLY A 114 -6.13 16.85 7.73
N MET A 115 -5.99 17.21 9.00
CA MET A 115 -4.68 17.53 9.60
C MET A 115 -3.79 16.29 9.72
N ASP A 116 -2.50 16.47 9.45
CA ASP A 116 -1.47 15.47 9.70
C ASP A 116 -1.56 14.95 11.13
N THR A 117 -1.66 13.62 11.28
CA THR A 117 -1.60 12.98 12.59
C THR A 117 -0.26 12.29 12.75
N SER A 118 0.17 12.05 13.98
CA SER A 118 1.41 11.28 14.25
C SER A 118 1.37 9.84 13.71
N VAL A 119 0.19 9.38 13.29
CA VAL A 119 -0.10 8.02 12.84
C VAL A 119 -0.15 7.92 11.32
N GLU A 120 -0.67 8.95 10.64
CA GLU A 120 -0.88 8.99 9.19
C GLU A 120 -0.31 10.29 8.64
N LEU A 121 0.65 10.18 7.72
CA LEU A 121 1.38 11.34 7.18
C LEU A 121 0.81 11.71 5.81
N VAL A 122 0.57 12.99 5.59
CA VAL A 122 0.17 13.56 4.30
C VAL A 122 1.38 14.23 3.65
N THR A 123 1.56 13.98 2.36
CA THR A 123 2.54 14.68 1.52
C THR A 123 1.86 15.17 0.27
N GLN A 124 2.12 16.42 -0.11
CA GLN A 124 1.62 17.01 -1.35
C GLN A 124 2.75 17.15 -2.36
N ILE A 125 2.53 16.67 -3.59
CA ILE A 125 3.52 16.72 -4.66
C ILE A 125 2.84 16.79 -6.04
N HIS A 126 3.17 17.80 -6.84
CA HIS A 126 2.67 17.96 -8.22
C HIS A 126 1.14 17.79 -8.37
N GLY A 127 0.34 18.39 -7.48
CA GLY A 127 -1.13 18.29 -7.50
C GLY A 127 -1.70 16.97 -6.93
N TRP A 128 -0.84 16.09 -6.43
CA TRP A 128 -1.25 14.89 -5.69
C TRP A 128 -1.13 15.13 -4.20
N THR A 129 -2.21 14.84 -3.48
CA THR A 129 -2.18 14.71 -2.02
C THR A 129 -2.13 13.22 -1.69
N ILE A 130 -1.11 12.82 -0.93
CA ILE A 130 -0.79 11.42 -0.65
C ILE A 130 -0.78 11.19 0.85
N LEU A 131 -1.66 10.33 1.32
CA LEU A 131 -1.66 9.81 2.68
C LEU A 131 -0.87 8.50 2.71
N HIS A 132 0.06 8.35 3.66
CA HIS A 132 0.81 7.11 3.79
C HIS A 132 1.02 6.62 5.22
N GLY A 133 0.85 5.30 5.37
CA GLY A 133 1.23 4.52 6.54
C GLY A 133 0.32 4.68 7.76
N VAL A 134 0.31 3.65 8.60
CA VAL A 134 -0.08 3.73 10.01
C VAL A 134 1.18 3.46 10.80
N ARG A 135 1.70 4.46 11.52
CA ARG A 135 2.85 4.28 12.41
C ARG A 135 2.37 3.58 13.69
N PHE A 136 2.82 2.34 13.91
CA PHE A 136 2.64 1.66 15.19
C PHE A 136 4.01 1.43 15.83
N LEU A 137 4.30 2.20 16.88
CA LEU A 137 5.62 2.26 17.54
C LEU A 137 6.73 2.67 16.53
N PHE A 138 7.68 1.76 16.28
CA PHE A 138 8.86 2.00 15.42
C PHE A 138 8.69 1.45 13.99
N PHE A 139 7.53 0.85 13.66
CA PHE A 139 7.30 0.19 12.39
C PHE A 139 6.15 0.86 11.62
N HIS A 140 6.28 0.94 10.31
CA HIS A 140 5.16 1.25 9.42
C HIS A 140 4.46 -0.05 9.05
N TRP A 141 3.13 -0.04 9.06
CA TRP A 141 2.33 -1.21 8.70
C TRP A 141 1.28 -0.86 7.65
N PHE A 142 0.74 -1.90 7.01
CA PHE A 142 -0.40 -1.77 6.11
C PHE A 142 -1.58 -1.12 6.80
N MET A 143 -2.22 -0.20 6.10
CA MET A 143 -3.46 0.41 6.57
C MET A 143 -4.57 -0.62 6.49
N GLY A 144 -5.29 -0.82 7.61
CA GLY A 144 -6.45 -1.71 7.64
C GLY A 144 -7.54 -1.24 6.67
N ILE A 145 -8.25 -2.18 6.03
CA ILE A 145 -9.23 -1.86 4.98
C ILE A 145 -10.33 -0.91 5.48
N GLY A 146 -10.77 -1.05 6.73
CA GLY A 146 -11.75 -0.12 7.31
C GLY A 146 -11.26 1.34 7.43
N ARG A 147 -9.95 1.57 7.56
CA ARG A 147 -9.38 2.92 7.51
C ARG A 147 -9.33 3.45 6.07
N ILE A 148 -8.93 2.62 5.12
CA ILE A 148 -8.95 2.98 3.68
C ILE A 148 -10.36 3.34 3.24
N ASP A 149 -11.36 2.54 3.66
CA ASP A 149 -12.78 2.76 3.38
C ASP A 149 -13.29 4.08 3.95
N ARG A 150 -12.87 4.43 5.16
CA ARG A 150 -13.21 5.72 5.79
C ARG A 150 -12.63 6.90 5.00
N HIS A 151 -11.35 6.82 4.64
CA HIS A 151 -10.70 7.87 3.85
C HIS A 151 -11.39 8.06 2.51
N LEU A 152 -11.69 7.00 1.77
CA LEU A 152 -12.42 7.12 0.49
C LEU A 152 -13.86 7.63 0.65
N SER A 153 -14.53 7.33 1.76
CA SER A 153 -15.88 7.83 2.04
C SER A 153 -15.86 9.32 2.35
N ASN A 154 -14.84 9.81 3.04
CA ASN A 154 -14.69 11.24 3.33
C ASN A 154 -14.43 12.04 2.06
N LEU A 155 -13.72 11.46 1.07
CA LEU A 155 -13.58 12.07 -0.26
C LEU A 155 -14.93 12.23 -1.00
N GLN A 156 -15.98 11.52 -0.57
CA GLN A 156 -17.29 11.64 -1.20
C GLN A 156 -18.17 12.76 -0.64
N ALA A 157 -17.84 13.27 0.55
CA ALA A 157 -18.65 14.25 1.26
C ALA A 157 -18.31 15.70 0.90
N GLU A 158 -17.26 15.91 0.08
CA GLU A 158 -16.89 17.18 -0.53
C GLU A 158 -17.49 17.31 -1.95
#